data_AF-A0A3M1BD66-F1
#
_entry.id   AF-A0A3M1BD66-F1
#
_cell.length_a   1.000
_cell.length_b   1.000
_cell.length_c   1.000
_cell.angle_alpha   90.00
_cell.angle_beta   90.00
_cell.angle_gamma   90.00
#
_symmetry.space_group_name_H-M   'P 1'
#
loop_
_entity.id
_entity.type
_entity.pdbx_description
1 polymer ?
#
loop_
_entity_poly.entity_id
_entity_poly.type
_entity_poly.pdbx_seq_one_letter_code
_entity_poly.pdbx_strand_id
1 'polypeptide(L)'
;DDHSEDETLDIARKFADRYPHFEVLELKAHLPEGKKVNSFKKEAIDLGVRAAAGELIVTTDADCVLPPDWLMLMCSFYEVKKPVFIAAPVGFHREQSLFERFQSLDFFGMMCGTAAGIRLGIKNMANGANLAYSKAAYQAVNGFRGIDHLATGDDILLMQKIAAHNPGKTAFLKNENATARTLAKPTVREFISQRVRWASKSTDYKEWLVTFILGWVFFYCVFILTTPILFLFVGTKALVLFVFLLSVKTVTDYFYLGMMAKFFRREELMMSYFPAQLIHILYIVTVGVLGNLVKRYDWKGRTVR
;
A
#
# COMPACT_ATOMS: atom_id res chain seq x y z
N ASP A 1 3.84 21.43 2.39
CA ASP A 1 4.42 21.20 3.72
C ASP A 1 3.30 21.08 4.76
N ASP A 2 3.33 20.02 5.58
CA ASP A 2 2.31 19.75 6.60
C ASP A 2 2.79 19.97 8.05
N HIS A 3 3.63 20.99 8.27
CA HIS A 3 4.29 21.38 9.54
C HIS A 3 5.62 20.66 9.76
N SER A 4 6.51 20.71 8.77
CA SER A 4 7.89 20.25 8.98
C SER A 4 8.61 21.15 9.99
N GLU A 5 9.39 20.54 10.88
CA GLU A 5 10.24 21.24 11.86
C GLU A 5 11.73 21.22 11.46
N ASP A 6 12.07 20.48 10.41
CA ASP A 6 13.41 20.38 9.84
C ASP A 6 13.57 21.26 8.59
N GLU A 7 14.70 21.12 7.90
CA GLU A 7 15.06 21.93 6.71
C GLU A 7 14.21 21.61 5.46
N THR A 8 13.20 20.73 5.54
CA THR A 8 12.40 20.31 4.39
C THR A 8 11.75 21.48 3.66
N LEU A 9 11.16 22.43 4.39
CA LEU A 9 10.49 23.59 3.80
C LEU A 9 11.47 24.51 3.06
N ASP A 10 12.64 24.76 3.64
CA ASP A 10 13.66 25.63 3.05
C ASP A 10 14.26 25.01 1.78
N ILE A 11 14.48 23.69 1.78
CA ILE A 11 14.90 22.95 0.59
C ILE A 11 13.81 23.06 -0.49
N ALA A 12 12.54 22.82 -0.14
CA ALA A 12 11.44 22.89 -1.11
C ALA A 12 11.30 24.29 -1.74
N ARG A 13 11.45 25.37 -0.95
CA ARG A 13 11.43 26.75 -1.47
C ARG A 13 12.56 27.02 -2.46
N LYS A 14 13.79 26.59 -2.16
CA LYS A 14 14.92 26.69 -3.11
C LYS A 14 14.64 25.94 -4.42
N PHE A 15 13.89 24.84 -4.37
CA PHE A 15 13.45 24.14 -5.59
C PHE A 15 12.39 24.96 -6.35
N ALA A 16 11.44 25.60 -5.67
CA ALA A 16 10.45 26.47 -6.30
C ALA A 16 11.11 27.66 -7.02
N ASP A 17 12.15 28.25 -6.43
CA ASP A 17 12.91 29.34 -7.06
C ASP A 17 13.61 28.89 -8.36
N ARG A 18 13.97 27.61 -8.45
CA ARG A 18 14.67 27.02 -9.61
C ARG A 18 13.71 26.52 -10.69
N TYR A 19 12.53 26.04 -10.31
CA TYR A 19 11.59 25.39 -11.22
C TYR A 19 10.23 26.11 -11.20
N PRO A 20 9.87 26.87 -12.25
CA PRO A 20 8.67 27.71 -12.26
C PRO A 20 7.36 26.92 -12.22
N HIS A 21 7.40 25.60 -12.47
CA HIS A 21 6.25 24.70 -12.38
C HIS A 21 6.15 23.97 -11.03
N PHE A 22 7.02 24.30 -10.07
CA PHE A 22 7.02 23.71 -8.74
C PHE A 22 6.55 24.76 -7.72
N GLU A 23 5.42 24.49 -7.09
CA GLU A 23 4.83 25.37 -6.08
C GLU A 23 4.82 24.68 -4.71
N VAL A 24 5.16 25.44 -3.66
CA VAL A 24 5.15 24.96 -2.28
C VAL A 24 4.01 25.60 -1.52
N LEU A 25 3.08 24.78 -1.06
CA LEU A 25 1.97 25.21 -0.19
C LEU A 25 2.25 24.82 1.25
N GLU A 26 2.15 25.79 2.16
CA GLU A 26 2.29 25.57 3.60
C GLU A 26 0.92 25.41 4.23
N LEU A 27 0.65 24.23 4.80
CA LEU A 27 -0.63 23.94 5.43
C LEU A 27 -0.91 24.88 6.61
N LYS A 28 0.13 25.22 7.39
CA LYS A 28 0.04 26.11 8.55
C LYS A 28 -0.53 27.50 8.19
N ALA A 29 -0.20 28.02 7.02
CA ALA A 29 -0.70 29.32 6.54
C ALA A 29 -2.17 29.28 6.12
N HIS A 30 -2.75 28.09 5.91
CA HIS A 30 -4.09 27.89 5.36
C HIS A 30 -5.07 27.28 6.37
N LEU A 31 -4.61 26.93 7.57
CA LEU A 31 -5.46 26.41 8.63
C LEU A 31 -6.01 27.58 9.47
N PRO A 32 -7.34 27.64 9.70
CA PRO A 32 -7.92 28.58 10.65
C PRO A 32 -7.32 28.38 12.05
N GLU A 33 -7.05 29.48 12.73
CA GLU A 33 -6.55 29.46 14.11
C GLU A 33 -7.52 28.66 15.01
N GLY A 34 -7.01 27.63 15.70
CA GLY A 34 -7.82 26.76 16.56
C GLY A 34 -8.57 25.60 15.89
N LYS A 35 -8.46 25.40 14.56
CA LYS A 35 -9.03 24.21 13.92
C LYS A 35 -8.33 22.93 14.42
N LYS A 36 -9.08 22.02 15.05
CA LYS A 36 -8.58 20.68 15.40
C LYS A 36 -8.39 19.86 14.13
N VAL A 37 -7.14 19.67 13.73
CA VAL A 37 -6.77 18.81 12.60
C VAL A 37 -6.42 17.41 13.10
N ASN A 38 -7.23 16.43 12.71
CA ASN A 38 -7.01 15.03 13.06
C ASN A 38 -6.14 14.30 12.02
N SER A 39 -6.09 14.78 10.77
CA SER A 39 -5.27 14.20 9.70
C SER A 39 -4.60 15.28 8.86
N PHE A 40 -3.35 15.62 9.22
CA PHE A 40 -2.54 16.63 8.51
C PHE A 40 -2.30 16.27 7.05
N LYS A 41 -2.07 14.97 6.74
CA LYS A 41 -1.88 14.50 5.37
C LYS A 41 -3.11 14.76 4.49
N LYS A 42 -4.32 14.46 4.97
CA LYS A 42 -5.57 14.67 4.20
C LYS A 42 -5.84 16.14 3.95
N GLU A 43 -5.62 17.00 4.93
CA GLU A 43 -5.75 18.46 4.79
C GLU A 43 -4.72 19.04 3.82
N ALA A 44 -3.47 18.56 3.87
CA ALA A 44 -2.43 18.98 2.93
C ALA A 44 -2.77 18.58 1.48
N ILE A 45 -3.29 17.35 1.28
CA ILE A 45 -3.76 16.89 -0.04
C ILE A 45 -4.95 17.73 -0.50
N ASP A 46 -5.94 18.00 0.36
CA ASP A 46 -7.10 18.83 0.02
C ASP A 46 -6.68 20.25 -0.41
N LEU A 47 -5.75 20.87 0.31
CA LEU A 47 -5.16 22.15 -0.06
C LEU A 47 -4.49 22.09 -1.44
N GLY A 48 -3.68 21.06 -1.68
CA GLY A 48 -3.04 20.82 -2.98
C GLY A 48 -4.04 20.64 -4.12
N VAL A 49 -5.11 19.86 -3.91
CA VAL A 49 -6.17 19.63 -4.90
C VAL A 49 -6.93 20.93 -5.20
N ARG A 50 -7.18 21.77 -4.19
CA ARG A 50 -7.84 23.06 -4.38
C ARG A 50 -6.99 24.01 -5.23
N ALA A 51 -5.69 24.08 -4.96
CA ALA A 51 -4.74 24.91 -5.70
C ALA A 51 -4.45 24.40 -7.12
N ALA A 52 -4.48 23.09 -7.35
CA ALA A 52 -4.15 22.48 -8.64
C ALA A 52 -5.09 22.95 -9.76
N ALA A 53 -4.53 23.40 -10.89
CA ALA A 53 -5.31 23.80 -12.07
C ALA A 53 -5.66 22.63 -13.03
N GLY A 54 -4.96 21.49 -12.90
CA GLY A 54 -5.14 20.33 -13.78
C GLY A 54 -6.43 19.54 -13.54
N GLU A 55 -6.88 18.83 -14.57
CA GLU A 55 -8.03 17.90 -14.49
C GLU A 55 -7.67 16.62 -13.73
N LEU A 56 -6.47 16.08 -13.97
CA LEU A 56 -5.96 14.87 -13.33
C LEU A 56 -5.05 15.27 -12.17
N ILE A 57 -5.41 14.84 -10.96
CA ILE A 57 -4.55 14.95 -9.79
C ILE A 57 -3.71 13.69 -9.72
N VAL A 58 -2.39 13.83 -9.63
CA VAL A 58 -1.45 12.72 -9.44
C VAL A 58 -0.74 12.92 -8.11
N THR A 59 -0.66 11.88 -7.29
CA THR A 59 -0.03 11.93 -5.97
C THR A 59 1.07 10.87 -5.83
N THR A 60 2.16 11.25 -5.18
CA THR A 60 3.24 10.36 -4.75
C THR A 60 3.64 10.71 -3.32
N ASP A 61 4.18 9.75 -2.59
CA ASP A 61 4.83 10.02 -1.31
C ASP A 61 6.23 10.61 -1.56
N ALA A 62 6.74 11.41 -0.60
CA ALA A 62 8.00 12.13 -0.73
C ALA A 62 9.25 11.22 -0.70
N ASP A 63 9.10 9.99 -0.19
CA ASP A 63 10.15 8.95 -0.15
C ASP A 63 10.10 8.00 -1.36
N CYS A 64 9.44 8.42 -2.45
CA CYS A 64 9.36 7.67 -3.69
C CYS A 64 10.23 8.27 -4.79
N VAL A 65 10.90 7.39 -5.53
CA VAL A 65 11.62 7.68 -6.76
C VAL A 65 10.76 7.27 -7.94
N LEU A 66 10.57 8.20 -8.86
CA LEU A 66 9.67 8.04 -10.01
C LEU A 66 10.48 7.92 -11.31
N PRO A 67 10.08 7.05 -12.24
CA PRO A 67 10.72 6.96 -13.56
C PRO A 67 10.40 8.20 -14.41
N PRO A 68 11.26 8.55 -15.39
CA PRO A 68 11.09 9.76 -16.20
C PRO A 68 9.73 9.84 -16.93
N ASP A 69 9.22 8.70 -17.40
CA ASP A 69 7.98 8.61 -18.16
C ASP A 69 6.72 8.51 -17.29
N TRP A 70 6.85 8.61 -15.96
CA TRP A 70 5.77 8.32 -15.02
C TRP A 70 4.49 9.14 -15.25
N LEU A 71 4.61 10.47 -15.32
CA LEU A 71 3.46 11.35 -15.57
C LEU A 71 2.86 11.12 -16.96
N MET A 72 3.70 10.93 -17.98
CA MET A 72 3.24 10.65 -19.35
C MET A 72 2.41 9.36 -19.40
N LEU A 73 2.86 8.28 -18.73
CA LEU A 73 2.13 7.01 -18.67
C LEU A 73 0.81 7.14 -17.92
N MET A 74 0.77 7.90 -16.82
CA MET A 74 -0.45 8.22 -16.09
C MET A 74 -1.47 8.96 -16.97
N CYS A 75 -1.03 10.04 -17.62
CA CYS A 75 -1.87 10.84 -18.52
C CYS A 75 -2.36 10.01 -19.72
N SER A 76 -1.47 9.27 -20.39
CA SER A 76 -1.83 8.42 -21.52
C SER A 76 -2.88 7.37 -21.13
N PHE A 77 -2.71 6.72 -19.98
CA PHE A 77 -3.68 5.75 -19.48
C PHE A 77 -5.02 6.40 -19.15
N TYR A 78 -4.99 7.58 -18.51
CA TYR A 78 -6.18 8.37 -18.23
C TYR A 78 -6.94 8.73 -19.51
N GLU A 79 -6.24 9.23 -20.53
CA GLU A 79 -6.84 9.65 -21.79
C GLU A 79 -7.44 8.50 -22.60
N VAL A 80 -6.75 7.34 -22.65
CA VAL A 80 -7.18 6.18 -23.44
C VAL A 80 -8.27 5.37 -22.74
N LYS A 81 -8.14 5.14 -21.44
CA LYS A 81 -9.07 4.26 -20.68
C LYS A 81 -10.18 5.02 -19.97
N LYS A 82 -10.04 6.34 -19.80
CA LYS A 82 -10.97 7.22 -19.08
C LYS A 82 -11.41 6.71 -17.69
N PRO A 83 -10.52 6.15 -16.85
CA PRO A 83 -10.85 5.85 -15.46
C PRO A 83 -10.97 7.16 -14.67
N VAL A 84 -11.80 7.18 -13.63
CA VAL A 84 -11.87 8.33 -12.71
C VAL A 84 -10.84 8.25 -11.58
N PHE A 85 -10.29 7.05 -11.36
CA PHE A 85 -9.25 6.75 -10.38
C PHE A 85 -8.30 5.69 -10.93
N ILE A 86 -7.00 5.93 -10.79
CA ILE A 86 -5.91 5.08 -11.23
C ILE A 86 -5.07 4.71 -10.01
N ALA A 87 -4.92 3.43 -9.76
CA ALA A 87 -3.85 2.90 -8.91
C ALA A 87 -2.72 2.37 -9.81
N ALA A 88 -1.48 2.52 -9.39
CA ALA A 88 -0.32 2.11 -10.18
C ALA A 88 0.70 1.34 -9.33
N PRO A 89 1.69 0.68 -9.96
CA PRO A 89 2.58 -0.23 -9.26
C PRO A 89 3.50 0.52 -8.29
N VAL A 90 3.70 -0.06 -7.12
CA VAL A 90 4.73 0.39 -6.18
C VAL A 90 5.68 -0.77 -5.98
N GLY A 91 6.97 -0.50 -5.83
CA GLY A 91 7.96 -1.53 -5.58
C GLY A 91 9.05 -1.05 -4.64
N PHE A 92 9.63 -1.95 -3.86
CA PHE A 92 10.85 -1.65 -3.15
C PHE A 92 12.07 -1.69 -4.09
N HIS A 93 13.16 -1.04 -3.68
CA HIS A 93 14.45 -1.07 -4.36
C HIS A 93 15.61 -0.94 -3.37
N ARG A 94 16.84 -1.22 -3.87
CA ARG A 94 18.11 -1.09 -3.13
C ARG A 94 18.15 -1.92 -1.85
N GLU A 95 17.56 -3.11 -1.90
CA GLU A 95 17.53 -4.04 -0.79
C GLU A 95 18.95 -4.51 -0.44
N GLN A 96 19.36 -4.32 0.83
CA GLN A 96 20.69 -4.67 1.32
C GLN A 96 20.71 -5.98 2.13
N SER A 97 19.55 -6.44 2.58
CA SER A 97 19.43 -7.59 3.47
C SER A 97 18.41 -8.62 2.98
N LEU A 98 18.52 -9.87 3.46
CA LEU A 98 17.50 -10.90 3.22
C LEU A 98 16.12 -10.45 3.71
N PHE A 99 16.07 -9.65 4.77
CA PHE A 99 14.83 -9.10 5.32
C PHE A 99 14.18 -8.08 4.38
N GLU A 100 14.96 -7.17 3.81
CA GLU A 100 14.45 -6.21 2.80
C GLU A 100 14.05 -6.90 1.49
N ARG A 101 14.78 -7.94 1.09
CA ARG A 101 14.41 -8.77 -0.07
C ARG A 101 13.11 -9.54 0.18
N PHE A 102 12.90 -10.06 1.39
CA PHE A 102 11.61 -10.61 1.81
C PHE A 102 10.50 -9.55 1.70
N GLN A 103 10.71 -8.33 2.20
CA GLN A 103 9.71 -7.26 2.10
C GLN A 103 9.31 -6.97 0.65
N SER A 104 10.26 -7.04 -0.28
CA SER A 104 10.03 -6.84 -1.71
C SER A 104 9.16 -7.94 -2.31
N LEU A 105 9.46 -9.21 -2.00
CA LEU A 105 8.66 -10.37 -2.41
C LEU A 105 7.25 -10.34 -1.81
N ASP A 106 7.12 -10.02 -0.52
CA ASP A 106 5.82 -9.86 0.13
C ASP A 106 4.99 -8.74 -0.54
N PHE A 107 5.64 -7.61 -0.86
CA PHE A 107 4.99 -6.49 -1.51
C PHE A 107 4.58 -6.79 -2.96
N PHE A 108 5.31 -7.64 -3.68
CA PHE A 108 4.86 -8.17 -4.98
C PHE A 108 3.52 -8.89 -4.87
N GLY A 109 3.36 -9.72 -3.83
CA GLY A 109 2.12 -10.42 -3.57
C GLY A 109 0.96 -9.46 -3.30
N MET A 110 1.20 -8.41 -2.50
CA MET A 110 0.20 -7.36 -2.24
C MET A 110 -0.17 -6.55 -3.49
N MET A 111 0.82 -6.20 -4.32
CA MET A 111 0.59 -5.44 -5.56
C MET A 111 -0.20 -6.25 -6.59
N CYS A 112 0.07 -7.55 -6.69
CA CYS A 112 -0.73 -8.44 -7.53
C CYS A 112 -2.17 -8.54 -7.03
N GLY A 113 -2.36 -8.72 -5.71
CA GLY A 113 -3.70 -8.70 -5.10
C GLY A 113 -4.45 -7.39 -5.31
N THR A 114 -3.73 -6.25 -5.29
CA THR A 114 -4.28 -4.93 -5.61
C THR A 114 -4.75 -4.85 -7.06
N ALA A 115 -3.89 -5.19 -8.01
CA ALA A 115 -4.19 -5.13 -9.43
C ALA A 115 -5.33 -6.07 -9.82
N ALA A 116 -5.30 -7.32 -9.33
CA ALA A 116 -6.36 -8.31 -9.55
C ALA A 116 -7.68 -7.87 -8.90
N GLY A 117 -7.61 -7.35 -7.68
CA GLY A 117 -8.77 -6.84 -6.94
C GLY A 117 -9.52 -5.75 -7.69
N ILE A 118 -8.79 -4.76 -8.22
CA ILE A 118 -9.37 -3.68 -9.03
C ILE A 118 -9.93 -4.23 -10.34
N ARG A 119 -9.16 -5.07 -11.04
CA ARG A 119 -9.55 -5.62 -12.35
C ARG A 119 -10.82 -6.49 -12.29
N LEU A 120 -11.01 -7.20 -11.18
CA LEU A 120 -12.17 -8.06 -10.93
C LEU A 120 -13.34 -7.31 -10.25
N GLY A 121 -13.14 -6.05 -9.85
CA GLY A 121 -14.14 -5.28 -9.13
C GLY A 121 -14.44 -5.76 -7.70
N ILE A 122 -13.62 -6.67 -7.16
CA ILE A 122 -13.81 -7.28 -5.83
C ILE A 122 -13.13 -6.50 -4.70
N LYS A 123 -12.17 -5.62 -5.05
CA LYS A 123 -11.39 -4.88 -4.05
C LYS A 123 -10.81 -3.61 -4.63
N ASN A 124 -11.15 -2.48 -4.04
CA ASN A 124 -10.51 -1.19 -4.32
C ASN A 124 -9.43 -0.95 -3.26
N MET A 125 -8.18 -1.27 -3.62
CA MET A 125 -6.99 -0.91 -2.85
C MET A 125 -6.11 0.03 -3.66
N ALA A 126 -5.49 0.93 -2.95
CA ALA A 126 -4.56 1.91 -3.48
C ALA A 126 -3.38 1.99 -2.51
N ASN A 127 -2.23 2.42 -3.04
CA ASN A 127 -1.10 2.83 -2.23
C ASN A 127 -0.82 4.30 -2.54
N GLY A 128 -0.85 5.15 -1.50
CA GLY A 128 -0.64 6.61 -1.61
C GLY A 128 0.59 7.03 -2.41
N ALA A 129 1.60 6.17 -2.48
CA ALA A 129 2.81 6.38 -3.25
C ALA A 129 2.61 6.49 -4.77
N ASN A 130 1.52 5.98 -5.34
CA ASN A 130 1.37 5.98 -6.80
C ASN A 130 -0.09 5.94 -7.26
N LEU A 131 -0.75 7.10 -7.23
CA LEU A 131 -2.17 7.25 -7.56
C LEU A 131 -2.42 8.43 -8.48
N ALA A 132 -3.50 8.34 -9.24
CA ALA A 132 -4.10 9.49 -9.90
C ALA A 132 -5.62 9.43 -9.85
N TYR A 133 -6.28 10.58 -9.82
CA TYR A 133 -7.74 10.66 -9.87
C TYR A 133 -8.18 11.99 -10.48
N SER A 134 -9.33 11.97 -11.16
CA SER A 134 -9.87 13.22 -11.70
C SER A 134 -10.30 14.15 -10.57
N LYS A 135 -10.00 15.45 -10.71
CA LYS A 135 -10.42 16.49 -9.77
C LYS A 135 -11.94 16.50 -9.61
N ALA A 136 -12.67 16.27 -10.71
CA ALA A 136 -14.13 16.13 -10.70
C ALA A 136 -14.61 14.98 -9.79
N ALA A 137 -14.01 13.79 -9.88
CA ALA A 137 -14.39 12.67 -9.03
C ALA A 137 -14.07 12.91 -7.55
N TYR A 138 -12.95 13.59 -7.25
CA TYR A 138 -12.62 14.02 -5.89
C TYR A 138 -13.68 14.97 -5.33
N GLN A 139 -14.09 15.98 -6.11
CA GLN A 139 -15.11 16.95 -5.73
C GLN A 139 -16.49 16.31 -5.56
N ALA A 140 -16.87 15.40 -6.45
CA ALA A 140 -18.16 14.70 -6.41
C ALA A 140 -18.38 13.92 -5.11
N VAL A 141 -17.31 13.44 -4.48
CA VAL A 141 -17.38 12.75 -3.18
C VAL A 141 -17.06 13.65 -1.98
N ASN A 142 -16.97 14.96 -2.19
CA ASN A 142 -16.56 15.95 -1.18
C ASN A 142 -15.18 15.64 -0.56
N GLY A 143 -14.23 15.19 -1.37
CA GLY A 143 -12.86 14.90 -0.95
C GLY A 143 -12.78 13.96 0.24
N PHE A 144 -12.05 14.36 1.29
CA PHE A 144 -11.91 13.58 2.53
C PHE A 144 -13.02 13.80 3.56
N ARG A 145 -14.04 14.63 3.29
CA ARG A 145 -15.12 14.89 4.25
C ARG A 145 -15.80 13.58 4.65
N GLY A 146 -15.97 13.36 5.96
CA GLY A 146 -16.57 12.14 6.52
C GLY A 146 -15.56 11.02 6.80
N ILE A 147 -14.30 11.16 6.35
CA ILE A 147 -13.19 10.24 6.66
C ILE A 147 -11.94 10.99 7.18
N ASP A 148 -12.07 12.30 7.38
CA ASP A 148 -11.07 13.25 7.86
C ASP A 148 -10.78 13.13 9.37
N HIS A 149 -11.72 12.54 10.12
CA HIS A 149 -11.53 12.17 11.53
C HIS A 149 -10.55 11.00 11.72
N LEU A 150 -10.32 10.19 10.68
CA LEU A 150 -9.36 9.09 10.71
C LEU A 150 -7.96 9.64 10.35
N ALA A 151 -6.96 9.40 11.19
CA ALA A 151 -5.62 9.95 10.96
C ALA A 151 -4.93 9.37 9.69
N THR A 152 -5.29 8.15 9.29
CA THR A 152 -4.64 7.40 8.22
C THR A 152 -5.64 6.90 7.17
N GLY A 153 -5.12 6.28 6.09
CA GLY A 153 -5.96 5.63 5.06
C GLY A 153 -6.47 6.60 4.00
N ASP A 154 -5.80 7.74 3.83
CA ASP A 154 -6.05 8.73 2.79
C ASP A 154 -6.24 8.08 1.40
N ASP A 155 -5.33 7.21 0.99
CA ASP A 155 -5.35 6.48 -0.27
C ASP A 155 -6.58 5.57 -0.43
N ILE A 156 -6.71 4.57 0.45
CA ILE A 156 -7.72 3.51 0.33
C ILE A 156 -9.13 4.07 0.56
N LEU A 157 -9.32 4.93 1.56
CA LEU A 157 -10.64 5.45 1.90
C LEU A 157 -11.15 6.42 0.82
N LEU A 158 -10.29 7.26 0.25
CA LEU A 158 -10.66 8.12 -0.86
C LEU A 158 -11.02 7.28 -2.10
N MET A 159 -10.20 6.28 -2.41
CA MET A 159 -10.47 5.37 -3.52
C MET A 159 -11.83 4.67 -3.35
N GLN A 160 -12.14 4.18 -2.15
CA GLN A 160 -13.42 3.54 -1.85
C GLN A 160 -14.60 4.50 -2.02
N LYS A 161 -14.49 5.75 -1.56
CA LYS A 161 -15.52 6.78 -1.77
C LYS A 161 -15.75 7.02 -3.26
N ILE A 162 -14.68 7.22 -4.02
CA ILE A 162 -14.74 7.47 -5.48
C ILE A 162 -15.31 6.26 -6.21
N ALA A 163 -14.89 5.04 -5.86
CA ALA A 163 -15.36 3.80 -6.47
C ALA A 163 -16.84 3.53 -6.18
N ALA A 164 -17.30 3.82 -4.97
CA ALA A 164 -18.72 3.69 -4.61
C ALA A 164 -19.60 4.68 -5.39
N HIS A 165 -19.11 5.90 -5.62
CA HIS A 165 -19.81 6.90 -6.44
C HIS A 165 -19.70 6.62 -7.95
N ASN A 166 -18.63 5.97 -8.40
CA ASN A 166 -18.36 5.66 -9.81
C ASN A 166 -18.05 4.16 -10.01
N PRO A 167 -19.04 3.25 -9.89
CA PRO A 167 -18.81 1.82 -10.02
C PRO A 167 -18.17 1.46 -11.37
N GLY A 168 -17.13 0.61 -11.33
CA GLY A 168 -16.43 0.15 -12.53
C GLY A 168 -15.53 1.19 -13.22
N LYS A 169 -15.33 2.37 -12.62
CA LYS A 169 -14.46 3.43 -13.17
C LYS A 169 -13.09 3.55 -12.49
N THR A 170 -12.76 2.61 -11.61
CA THR A 170 -11.41 2.46 -11.07
C THR A 170 -10.59 1.53 -11.95
N ALA A 171 -9.30 1.82 -12.13
CA ALA A 171 -8.43 0.99 -12.95
C ALA A 171 -7.01 0.91 -12.38
N PHE A 172 -6.30 -0.16 -12.73
CA PHE A 172 -4.91 -0.35 -12.38
C PHE A 172 -4.00 -0.16 -13.61
N LEU A 173 -3.05 0.77 -13.54
CA LEU A 173 -2.04 1.00 -14.58
C LEU A 173 -0.99 -0.12 -14.53
N LYS A 174 -1.20 -1.22 -15.25
CA LYS A 174 -0.26 -2.34 -15.30
C LYS A 174 0.93 -2.04 -16.23
N ASN A 175 1.88 -1.22 -15.78
CA ASN A 175 3.12 -0.92 -16.50
C ASN A 175 4.31 -0.76 -15.51
N GLU A 176 5.38 -1.53 -15.70
CA GLU A 176 6.58 -1.45 -14.85
C GLU A 176 7.27 -0.09 -14.92
N ASN A 177 7.29 0.55 -16.09
CA ASN A 177 7.85 1.88 -16.28
C ASN A 177 7.00 2.99 -15.60
N ALA A 178 5.86 2.66 -14.99
CA ALA A 178 5.08 3.55 -14.15
C ALA A 178 5.25 3.24 -12.65
N THR A 179 6.19 2.38 -12.26
CA THR A 179 6.37 1.94 -10.88
C THR A 179 7.01 3.04 -10.04
N ALA A 180 6.34 3.47 -8.98
CA ALA A 180 6.97 4.26 -7.92
C ALA A 180 7.86 3.36 -7.06
N ARG A 181 9.12 3.74 -6.87
CA ARG A 181 10.10 2.95 -6.12
C ARG A 181 10.34 3.59 -4.76
N THR A 182 10.24 2.83 -3.68
CA THR A 182 10.52 3.32 -2.31
C THR A 182 11.42 2.33 -1.55
N LEU A 183 11.90 2.71 -0.37
CA LEU A 183 12.78 1.85 0.43
C LEU A 183 11.97 0.92 1.34
N ALA A 184 12.46 -0.31 1.49
CA ALA A 184 11.98 -1.23 2.51
C ALA A 184 12.31 -0.71 3.91
N LYS A 185 11.59 -1.18 4.93
CA LYS A 185 11.86 -0.76 6.31
C LYS A 185 13.13 -1.44 6.85
N PRO A 186 14.08 -0.69 7.42
CA PRO A 186 15.37 -1.24 7.84
C PRO A 186 15.25 -2.18 9.04
N THR A 187 14.23 -2.01 9.88
CA THR A 187 14.07 -2.78 11.13
C THR A 187 12.77 -3.58 11.17
N VAL A 188 12.81 -4.73 11.84
CA VAL A 188 11.64 -5.59 12.07
C VAL A 188 10.54 -4.84 12.83
N ARG A 189 10.92 -3.99 13.79
CA ARG A 189 9.97 -3.19 14.58
C ARG A 189 9.18 -2.21 13.70
N GLU A 190 9.87 -1.48 12.82
CA GLU A 190 9.22 -0.56 11.89
C GLU A 190 8.34 -1.29 10.88
N PHE A 191 8.82 -2.42 10.37
CA PHE A 191 8.05 -3.28 9.49
C PHE A 191 6.76 -3.77 10.17
N ILE A 192 6.84 -4.40 11.35
CA ILE A 192 5.64 -4.89 12.05
C ILE A 192 4.69 -3.73 12.38
N SER A 193 5.19 -2.59 12.83
CA SER A 193 4.37 -1.39 13.07
C SER A 193 3.64 -0.93 11.80
N GLN A 194 4.33 -0.90 10.65
CA GLN A 194 3.72 -0.59 9.37
C GLN A 194 2.64 -1.61 8.99
N ARG A 195 2.89 -2.90 9.18
CA ARG A 195 1.98 -3.97 8.77
C ARG A 195 0.76 -4.11 9.66
N VAL A 196 0.91 -3.93 10.97
CA VAL A 196 -0.22 -3.83 11.90
C VAL A 196 -1.09 -2.64 11.53
N ARG A 197 -0.50 -1.50 11.17
CA ARG A 197 -1.25 -0.32 10.69
C ARG A 197 -1.99 -0.57 9.38
N TRP A 198 -1.41 -1.32 8.45
CA TRP A 198 -2.08 -1.70 7.21
C TRP A 198 -3.23 -2.68 7.47
N ALA A 199 -3.04 -3.63 8.40
CA ALA A 199 -4.06 -4.56 8.83
C ALA A 199 -5.20 -3.87 9.59
N SER A 200 -4.93 -2.89 10.45
CA SER A 200 -5.98 -2.16 11.18
C SER A 200 -6.87 -1.31 10.26
N LYS A 201 -6.40 -0.96 9.06
CA LYS A 201 -7.22 -0.31 8.01
C LYS A 201 -8.11 -1.30 7.26
N SER A 202 -7.83 -2.60 7.37
CA SER A 202 -8.54 -3.64 6.63
C SER A 202 -9.88 -4.05 7.24
N THR A 203 -10.12 -3.71 8.52
CA THR A 203 -11.40 -3.98 9.19
C THR A 203 -12.59 -3.24 8.59
N ASP A 204 -12.34 -2.18 7.81
CA ASP A 204 -13.39 -1.43 7.11
C ASP A 204 -13.65 -1.96 5.68
N TYR A 205 -13.01 -3.06 5.25
CA TYR A 205 -13.36 -3.70 3.98
C TYR A 205 -14.78 -4.28 4.07
N LYS A 206 -15.72 -3.64 3.38
CA LYS A 206 -17.11 -4.11 3.26
C LYS A 206 -17.23 -5.42 2.48
N GLU A 207 -16.18 -5.78 1.72
CA GLU A 207 -16.17 -6.94 0.83
C GLU A 207 -15.82 -8.22 1.59
N TRP A 208 -16.84 -9.01 1.94
CA TRP A 208 -16.69 -10.29 2.66
C TRP A 208 -15.68 -11.24 1.99
N LEU A 209 -15.59 -11.22 0.66
CA LEU A 209 -14.68 -12.06 -0.11
C LEU A 209 -13.22 -11.75 0.20
N VAL A 210 -12.87 -10.48 0.40
CA VAL A 210 -11.52 -10.07 0.77
C VAL A 210 -11.17 -10.60 2.16
N THR A 211 -12.08 -10.43 3.11
CA THR A 211 -11.91 -10.94 4.48
C THR A 211 -11.79 -12.46 4.49
N PHE A 212 -12.59 -13.16 3.68
CA PHE A 212 -12.52 -14.61 3.52
C PHE A 212 -11.16 -15.05 2.97
N ILE A 213 -10.65 -14.42 1.91
CA ILE A 213 -9.34 -14.75 1.32
C ILE A 213 -8.22 -14.52 2.34
N LEU A 214 -8.23 -13.38 3.04
CA LEU A 214 -7.22 -13.08 4.07
C LEU A 214 -7.29 -14.07 5.23
N GLY A 215 -8.49 -14.42 5.69
CA GLY A 215 -8.72 -15.44 6.71
C GLY A 215 -8.22 -16.81 6.27
N TRP A 216 -8.50 -17.22 5.03
CA TRP A 216 -8.02 -18.48 4.47
C TRP A 216 -6.49 -18.55 4.47
N VAL A 217 -5.81 -17.50 4.00
CA VAL A 217 -4.34 -17.43 4.02
C VAL A 217 -3.79 -17.48 5.45
N PHE A 218 -4.42 -16.76 6.39
CA PHE A 218 -4.05 -16.77 7.80
C PHE A 218 -4.17 -18.19 8.40
N PHE A 219 -5.34 -18.82 8.30
CA PHE A 219 -5.57 -20.16 8.85
C PHE A 219 -4.67 -21.21 8.18
N TYR A 220 -4.41 -21.08 6.88
CA TYR A 220 -3.50 -21.97 6.18
C TYR A 220 -2.06 -21.86 6.72
N CYS A 221 -1.57 -20.65 7.01
CA CYS A 221 -0.28 -20.45 7.66
C CYS A 221 -0.26 -20.99 9.10
N VAL A 222 -1.35 -20.79 9.86
CA VAL A 222 -1.50 -21.39 11.20
C VAL A 222 -1.44 -22.92 11.13
N PHE A 223 -2.15 -23.55 10.18
CA PHE A 223 -2.13 -24.99 10.01
C PHE A 223 -0.74 -25.53 9.68
N ILE A 224 0.02 -24.85 8.80
CA ILE A 224 1.41 -25.23 8.53
C ILE A 224 2.24 -25.23 9.82
N LEU A 225 2.10 -24.21 10.67
CA LEU A 225 2.87 -24.09 11.91
C LEU A 225 2.43 -25.07 13.01
N THR A 226 1.15 -25.43 13.08
CA THR A 226 0.63 -26.31 14.15
C THR A 226 0.63 -27.79 13.78
N THR A 227 0.61 -28.15 12.50
CA THR A 227 0.61 -29.55 12.05
C THR A 227 1.78 -30.38 12.61
N PRO A 228 3.03 -29.87 12.71
CA PRO A 228 4.13 -30.62 13.32
C PRO A 228 3.85 -31.05 14.77
N ILE A 229 3.06 -30.29 15.53
CA ILE A 229 2.69 -30.61 16.93
C ILE A 229 1.82 -31.88 16.97
N LEU A 230 1.03 -32.13 15.91
CA LEU A 230 0.19 -33.32 15.80
C LEU A 230 1.00 -34.62 15.67
N PHE A 231 2.31 -34.54 15.40
CA PHE A 231 3.20 -35.70 15.40
C PHE A 231 3.10 -36.52 16.70
N LEU A 232 2.90 -35.84 17.84
CA LEU A 232 2.76 -36.49 19.15
C LEU A 232 1.52 -37.39 19.26
N PHE A 233 0.50 -37.17 18.42
CA PHE A 233 -0.78 -37.87 18.49
C PHE A 233 -1.00 -38.85 17.33
N VAL A 234 -0.54 -38.50 16.12
CA VAL A 234 -0.80 -39.29 14.89
C VAL A 234 0.48 -39.71 14.15
N GLY A 235 1.65 -39.47 14.75
CA GLY A 235 2.94 -39.93 14.24
C GLY A 235 3.29 -39.38 12.86
N THR A 236 3.85 -40.23 12.00
CA THR A 236 4.35 -39.86 10.67
C THR A 236 3.28 -39.29 9.74
N LYS A 237 1.99 -39.58 9.97
CA LYS A 237 0.88 -38.99 9.19
C LYS A 237 0.86 -37.46 9.31
N ALA A 238 1.20 -36.90 10.48
CA ALA A 238 1.30 -35.45 10.67
C ALA A 238 2.45 -34.85 9.83
N LEU A 239 3.59 -35.54 9.73
CA LEU A 239 4.71 -35.06 8.91
C LEU A 239 4.37 -35.07 7.42
N VAL A 240 3.69 -36.12 6.95
CA VAL A 240 3.20 -36.18 5.55
C VAL A 240 2.26 -35.01 5.27
N LEU A 241 1.31 -34.72 6.17
CA LEU A 241 0.40 -33.58 6.03
C LEU A 241 1.16 -32.24 6.07
N PHE A 242 2.12 -32.08 6.98
CA PHE A 242 2.95 -30.87 7.07
C PHE A 242 3.72 -30.63 5.76
N VAL A 243 4.40 -31.65 5.25
CA VAL A 243 5.15 -31.57 3.99
C VAL A 243 4.21 -31.27 2.83
N PHE A 244 3.02 -31.88 2.79
CA PHE A 244 2.02 -31.59 1.75
C PHE A 244 1.57 -30.12 1.79
N LEU A 245 1.15 -29.61 2.95
CA LEU A 245 0.72 -28.22 3.12
C LEU A 245 1.84 -27.24 2.77
N LEU A 246 3.06 -27.50 3.26
CA LEU A 246 4.21 -26.67 2.96
C LEU A 246 4.54 -26.70 1.46
N SER A 247 4.47 -27.86 0.81
CA SER A 247 4.76 -28.01 -0.62
C SER A 247 3.74 -27.27 -1.49
N VAL A 248 2.44 -27.41 -1.19
CA VAL A 248 1.39 -26.68 -1.91
C VAL A 248 1.59 -25.17 -1.78
N LYS A 249 1.91 -24.68 -0.57
CA LYS A 249 2.25 -23.26 -0.35
C LYS A 249 3.46 -22.84 -1.19
N THR A 250 4.54 -23.61 -1.10
CA THR A 250 5.83 -23.34 -1.75
C THR A 250 5.65 -23.23 -3.25
N VAL A 251 4.99 -24.21 -3.87
CA VAL A 251 4.79 -24.23 -5.32
C VAL A 251 3.91 -23.05 -5.76
N THR A 252 2.80 -22.82 -5.07
CA THR A 252 1.84 -21.77 -5.44
C THR A 252 2.46 -20.37 -5.31
N ASP A 253 3.09 -20.08 -4.17
CA ASP A 253 3.71 -18.78 -3.93
C ASP A 253 4.93 -18.57 -4.84
N TYR A 254 5.70 -19.62 -5.16
CA TYR A 254 6.85 -19.49 -6.06
C TYR A 254 6.45 -19.04 -7.46
N PHE A 255 5.42 -19.66 -8.04
CA PHE A 255 4.90 -19.24 -9.35
C PHE A 255 4.23 -17.87 -9.28
N TYR A 256 3.43 -17.62 -8.23
CA TYR A 256 2.75 -16.35 -8.03
C TYR A 256 3.73 -15.17 -7.93
N LEU A 257 4.74 -15.29 -7.06
CA LEU A 257 5.76 -14.27 -6.87
C LEU A 257 6.72 -14.19 -8.06
N GLY A 258 7.03 -15.31 -8.72
CA GLY A 258 7.85 -15.34 -9.93
C GLY A 258 7.24 -14.55 -11.08
N MET A 259 5.92 -14.63 -11.27
CA MET A 259 5.21 -13.80 -12.26
C MET A 259 5.33 -12.31 -11.95
N MET A 260 5.26 -11.93 -10.68
CA MET A 260 5.39 -10.54 -10.27
C MET A 260 6.83 -10.04 -10.32
N ALA A 261 7.80 -10.88 -9.95
CA ALA A 261 9.21 -10.57 -10.08
C ALA A 261 9.56 -10.26 -11.54
N LYS A 262 9.04 -11.07 -12.49
CA LYS A 262 9.16 -10.79 -13.92
C LYS A 262 8.47 -9.50 -14.35
N PHE A 263 7.26 -9.22 -13.85
CA PHE A 263 6.58 -7.96 -14.14
C PHE A 263 7.40 -6.75 -13.69
N PHE A 264 8.00 -6.80 -12.49
CA PHE A 264 8.81 -5.73 -11.93
C PHE A 264 10.25 -5.69 -12.46
N ARG A 265 10.66 -6.66 -13.30
CA ARG A 265 12.04 -6.88 -13.78
C ARG A 265 13.03 -7.04 -12.62
N ARG A 266 12.63 -7.83 -11.61
CA ARG A 266 13.36 -8.08 -10.37
C ARG A 266 13.46 -9.59 -10.06
N GLU A 267 13.67 -10.41 -11.07
CA GLU A 267 13.76 -11.87 -10.96
C GLU A 267 14.86 -12.32 -9.99
N GLU A 268 15.91 -11.52 -9.79
CA GLU A 268 16.99 -11.81 -8.85
C GLU A 268 16.50 -11.93 -7.39
N LEU A 269 15.36 -11.32 -7.05
CA LEU A 269 14.76 -11.43 -5.72
C LEU A 269 14.29 -12.86 -5.41
N MET A 270 13.94 -13.64 -6.44
CA MET A 270 13.48 -15.03 -6.28
C MET A 270 14.57 -15.96 -5.71
N MET A 271 15.84 -15.57 -5.78
CA MET A 271 16.92 -16.30 -5.09
C MET A 271 16.73 -16.33 -3.57
N SER A 272 15.98 -15.36 -3.01
CA SER A 272 15.67 -15.30 -1.58
C SER A 272 14.30 -15.87 -1.24
N TYR A 273 13.66 -16.57 -2.18
CA TYR A 273 12.30 -17.08 -1.99
C TYR A 273 12.17 -18.02 -0.78
N PHE A 274 13.02 -19.04 -0.67
CA PHE A 274 12.93 -20.02 0.42
C PHE A 274 13.05 -19.39 1.82
N PRO A 275 14.06 -18.55 2.13
CA PRO A 275 14.10 -17.87 3.42
C PRO A 275 12.94 -16.87 3.58
N ALA A 276 12.54 -16.17 2.51
CA ALA A 276 11.41 -15.24 2.55
C ALA A 276 10.07 -15.94 2.85
N GLN A 277 9.86 -17.15 2.35
CA GLN A 277 8.65 -17.93 2.62
C GLN A 277 8.52 -18.29 4.11
N LEU A 278 9.63 -18.67 4.75
CA LEU A 278 9.64 -18.97 6.18
C LEU A 278 9.28 -17.71 6.99
N ILE A 279 9.89 -16.58 6.65
CA ILE A 279 9.57 -15.28 7.28
C ILE A 279 8.10 -14.94 7.05
N HIS A 280 7.60 -15.12 5.82
CA HIS A 280 6.21 -14.82 5.44
C HIS A 280 5.20 -15.64 6.25
N ILE A 281 5.41 -16.95 6.40
CA ILE A 281 4.50 -17.83 7.18
C ILE A 281 4.42 -17.34 8.64
N LEU A 282 5.57 -17.03 9.26
CA LEU A 282 5.62 -16.54 10.63
C LEU A 282 4.96 -15.16 10.76
N TYR A 283 5.33 -14.25 9.87
CA TYR A 283 4.84 -12.87 9.83
C TYR A 283 3.31 -12.79 9.67
N ILE A 284 2.72 -13.57 8.76
CA ILE A 284 1.26 -13.56 8.54
C ILE A 284 0.52 -13.95 9.81
N VAL A 285 1.01 -14.95 10.55
CA VAL A 285 0.39 -15.36 11.81
C VAL A 285 0.59 -14.28 12.88
N THR A 286 1.79 -13.74 13.02
CA THR A 286 2.08 -12.67 13.98
C THR A 286 1.23 -11.42 13.74
N VAL A 287 1.18 -10.91 12.51
CA VAL A 287 0.39 -9.70 12.19
C VAL A 287 -1.11 -9.97 12.13
N GLY A 288 -1.54 -11.17 11.73
CA GLY A 288 -2.94 -11.56 11.82
C GLY A 288 -3.43 -11.52 13.27
N VAL A 289 -2.63 -12.01 14.23
CA VAL A 289 -2.97 -11.93 15.66
C VAL A 289 -2.87 -10.50 16.18
N LEU A 290 -1.73 -9.82 15.97
CA LEU A 290 -1.50 -8.47 16.49
C LEU A 290 -2.47 -7.45 15.89
N GLY A 291 -2.80 -7.53 14.60
CA GLY A 291 -3.72 -6.63 13.93
C GLY A 291 -5.15 -6.69 14.47
N ASN A 292 -5.57 -7.84 15.01
CA ASN A 292 -6.88 -8.00 15.65
C ASN A 292 -6.88 -7.57 17.13
N LEU A 293 -5.72 -7.67 17.81
CA LEU A 293 -5.59 -7.34 19.24
C LEU A 293 -5.20 -5.87 19.50
N VAL A 294 -4.36 -5.30 18.64
CA VAL A 294 -3.77 -3.97 18.81
C VAL A 294 -4.66 -2.92 18.12
N LYS A 295 -5.56 -2.32 18.88
CA LYS A 295 -6.47 -1.24 18.41
C LYS A 295 -5.88 0.18 18.50
N ARG A 296 -4.63 0.34 18.92
CA ARG A 296 -3.94 1.63 19.07
C ARG A 296 -2.48 1.48 18.67
N TYR A 297 -1.94 2.41 17.90
CA TYR A 297 -0.53 2.40 17.48
C TYR A 297 0.05 3.81 17.47
N ASP A 298 1.38 3.90 17.60
CA ASP A 298 2.08 5.18 17.50
C ASP A 298 2.42 5.52 16.05
N TRP A 299 2.12 6.76 15.65
CA TRP A 299 2.40 7.32 14.34
C TRP A 299 3.08 8.68 14.47
N LYS A 300 4.33 8.79 13.97
CA LYS A 300 5.15 10.02 14.04
C LYS A 300 5.13 10.67 15.44
N GLY A 301 5.32 9.87 16.49
CA GLY A 301 5.33 10.34 17.88
C GLY A 301 3.96 10.60 18.52
N ARG A 302 2.85 10.24 17.85
CA ARG A 302 1.48 10.44 18.36
C ARG A 302 0.74 9.10 18.44
N THR A 303 0.09 8.81 19.57
CA THR A 303 -0.79 7.63 19.69
C THR A 303 -2.10 7.89 18.95
N VAL A 304 -2.39 7.07 17.95
CA VAL A 304 -3.60 7.16 17.13
C VAL A 304 -4.46 5.90 17.27
N ARG A 305 -5.76 6.07 17.06
CA ARG A 305 -6.77 5.01 17.08
C ARG A 305 -7.16 4.63 15.67
#